data_AF-A0AAN9LA78-F1
#
_entry.id   AF-A0AAN9LA78-F1
#
_cell.length_a   1.000
_cell.length_b   1.000
_cell.length_c   1.000
_cell.angle_alpha   90.00
_cell.angle_beta   90.00
_cell.angle_gamma   90.00
#
_symmetry.space_group_name_H-M   'P 1'
#
loop_
_entity.id
_entity.type
_entity.pdbx_description
1 polymer ?
#
loop_
_entity_poly.entity_id
_entity_poly.type
_entity_poly.pdbx_seq_one_letter_code
_entity_poly.pdbx_strand_id
1 'polypeptide(L)'
;MDIGGQSEQLGELSENKALYYYGRKGCREMGKLLETLHEIQVEEFDAAEKEAKNKGRGERCDLLRYLWLVSSRSENMVPDIWMQTKEVVWYRGLFLIRSMKIEVLELLKSNYLQQKNIPKGVLALPLTLLVVVVLIPLIINLHESYSNLYYSGSLESIENFTCNIFSGNWVAYSEGPYYDNQNCPFITYKQNCFMHGRPDREFLNWRWKPDECELPLFDAKQFLKLVGGKSMAFVGDSIGRNQMESLLCLLNSVARPEDITDRYTLNDDKYFKWWFYARYNFTVAILWSPFLVKSSQKYLNDTSFSNAENLYVDEADEAWTTHIANFDYVIFSGGQWFFRPLTFYEKGRVVGCQKCHDLVTEPLNLYGYRNALRTAFRTVVNLKGFKGMVFLVTHSPNHFENGEWNKGGGCNRTMPMRKEESALVKPYGLEEFYESQVEEFIVAEKEGREKGLRFGLMNITGVMLMRPDGHPDKYGHNLDGNVNINDCVHWCMPGPVDTWNQFLLHFITIPI
;
A
#
# COMPACT_ATOMS: atom_id res chain seq x y z
N MET A 1 34.82 -24.48 -42.80
CA MET A 1 35.86 -24.76 -41.81
C MET A 1 35.18 -24.78 -40.46
N ASP A 2 35.10 -25.96 -39.85
CA ASP A 2 34.88 -26.18 -38.41
C ASP A 2 35.79 -25.24 -37.59
N ILE A 3 35.53 -24.90 -36.32
CA ILE A 3 35.34 -25.79 -35.16
C ILE A 3 34.50 -25.05 -34.10
N GLY A 4 33.61 -25.78 -33.41
CA GLY A 4 32.84 -25.26 -32.27
C GLY A 4 33.59 -25.28 -30.94
N GLY A 5 33.00 -24.67 -29.90
CA GLY A 5 33.37 -24.87 -28.51
C GLY A 5 33.27 -23.64 -27.63
N GLN A 6 32.58 -23.80 -26.50
CA GLN A 6 32.61 -23.01 -25.27
C GLN A 6 31.64 -21.81 -25.14
N SER A 7 30.43 -22.17 -24.71
CA SER A 7 29.73 -21.54 -23.58
C SER A 7 30.62 -21.47 -22.33
N GLU A 8 30.32 -20.51 -21.44
CA GLU A 8 30.99 -20.16 -20.16
C GLU A 8 32.11 -19.12 -20.26
N GLN A 9 31.75 -17.84 -20.06
CA GLN A 9 32.49 -16.84 -19.24
C GLN A 9 31.95 -15.43 -19.49
N LEU A 10 30.76 -15.10 -18.95
CA LEU A 10 30.35 -13.70 -18.72
C LEU A 10 29.62 -13.52 -17.38
N GLY A 11 29.79 -14.47 -16.46
CA GLY A 11 29.21 -14.46 -15.12
C GLY A 11 30.26 -14.28 -14.02
N GLU A 12 31.14 -13.28 -14.12
CA GLU A 12 32.18 -13.10 -13.09
C GLU A 12 32.71 -11.66 -12.91
N LEU A 13 31.93 -10.64 -13.29
CA LEU A 13 32.34 -9.22 -13.15
C LEU A 13 31.40 -8.31 -12.34
N SER A 14 30.40 -8.85 -11.63
CA SER A 14 29.51 -8.04 -10.78
C SER A 14 29.74 -8.14 -9.26
N GLU A 15 30.60 -9.03 -8.76
CA GLU A 15 30.80 -9.14 -7.30
C GLU A 15 31.86 -8.19 -6.72
N ASN A 16 32.71 -7.59 -7.56
CA ASN A 16 33.85 -6.79 -7.09
C ASN A 16 33.56 -5.30 -6.77
N LYS A 17 32.29 -4.85 -6.81
CA LYS A 17 31.93 -3.47 -6.39
C LYS A 17 31.23 -3.35 -5.04
N ALA A 18 30.88 -4.45 -4.39
CA ALA A 18 30.47 -4.44 -2.97
C ALA A 18 31.68 -4.42 -2.01
N LEU A 19 32.89 -4.65 -2.52
CA LEU A 19 34.11 -4.92 -1.75
C LEU A 19 34.84 -3.68 -1.19
N TYR A 20 34.30 -2.48 -1.35
CA TYR A 20 34.93 -1.26 -0.83
C TYR A 20 34.28 -0.68 0.45
N TYR A 21 33.18 -1.26 0.92
CA TYR A 21 32.29 -0.59 1.89
C TYR A 21 32.55 -0.85 3.39
N TYR A 22 33.47 -1.74 3.75
CA TYR A 22 33.79 -1.99 5.16
C TYR A 22 35.24 -1.69 5.48
N GLY A 23 35.49 -0.43 5.88
CA GLY A 23 36.75 -0.05 6.52
C GLY A 23 37.00 -0.81 7.83
N ARG A 24 38.23 -0.69 8.36
CA ARG A 24 38.83 -1.42 9.53
C ARG A 24 37.93 -1.68 10.75
N LYS A 25 36.85 -0.92 10.93
CA LYS A 25 35.87 -1.09 12.00
C LYS A 25 34.96 -2.30 11.77
N GLY A 26 34.62 -2.62 10.53
CA GLY A 26 33.74 -3.73 10.15
C GLY A 26 34.32 -5.12 10.48
N CYS A 27 35.55 -5.41 10.04
CA CYS A 27 36.19 -6.70 10.35
C CYS A 27 36.40 -6.91 11.86
N ARG A 28 36.58 -5.84 12.64
CA ARG A 28 36.78 -5.93 14.10
C ARG A 28 35.47 -6.27 14.83
N GLU A 29 34.35 -5.78 14.33
CA GLU A 29 33.02 -6.10 14.89
C GLU A 29 32.56 -7.50 14.46
N MET A 30 32.88 -7.96 13.24
CA MET A 30 32.68 -9.38 12.85
C MET A 30 33.48 -10.36 13.71
N GLY A 31 34.74 -10.04 14.03
CA GLY A 31 35.54 -10.86 14.94
C GLY A 31 34.91 -11.03 16.33
N LYS A 32 34.34 -9.94 16.89
CA LYS A 32 33.61 -9.99 18.16
C LYS A 32 32.30 -10.76 18.08
N LEU A 33 31.58 -10.64 16.96
CA LEU A 33 30.34 -11.38 16.74
C LEU A 33 30.59 -12.89 16.69
N LEU A 34 31.68 -13.31 16.04
CA LEU A 34 32.11 -14.71 15.98
C LEU A 34 32.59 -15.23 17.34
N GLU A 35 33.30 -14.42 18.14
CA GLU A 35 33.63 -14.76 19.54
C GLU A 35 32.37 -14.94 20.43
N THR A 36 31.24 -14.35 20.04
CA THR A 36 29.97 -14.50 20.78
C THR A 36 29.21 -15.76 20.38
N LEU A 37 29.47 -16.29 19.18
CA LEU A 37 28.91 -17.56 18.68
C LEU A 37 29.66 -18.80 19.22
N HIS A 38 30.72 -18.58 20.00
CA HIS A 38 31.68 -19.56 20.50
C HIS A 38 31.09 -20.64 21.43
N GLU A 39 29.81 -20.59 21.77
CA GLU A 39 29.17 -21.62 22.61
C GLU A 39 28.66 -22.84 21.83
N ILE A 40 28.68 -22.85 20.47
CA ILE A 40 28.13 -23.96 19.69
C ILE A 40 29.01 -24.29 18.46
N GLN A 41 29.58 -25.51 18.47
CA GLN A 41 30.46 -26.22 17.51
C GLN A 41 31.98 -25.97 17.60
N VAL A 42 32.74 -27.03 17.91
CA VAL A 42 34.08 -26.93 18.53
C VAL A 42 35.28 -27.41 17.68
N GLU A 43 35.14 -28.16 16.58
CA GLU A 43 36.35 -28.74 15.95
C GLU A 43 36.77 -28.12 14.59
N GLU A 44 35.84 -27.74 13.72
CA GLU A 44 36.20 -27.12 12.42
C GLU A 44 36.58 -25.63 12.55
N PHE A 45 36.01 -24.94 13.54
CA PHE A 45 36.27 -23.51 13.78
C PHE A 45 37.67 -23.28 14.38
N ASP A 46 38.10 -24.13 15.31
CA ASP A 46 39.41 -24.05 15.95
C ASP A 46 40.56 -24.28 14.95
N ALA A 47 40.37 -25.16 13.96
CA ALA A 47 41.35 -25.37 12.89
C ALA A 47 41.50 -24.11 12.00
N ALA A 48 40.38 -23.49 11.65
CA ALA A 48 40.37 -22.29 10.79
C ALA A 48 40.84 -21.02 11.52
N GLU A 49 40.55 -20.87 12.81
CA GLU A 49 41.05 -19.73 13.61
C GLU A 49 42.57 -19.79 13.80
N LYS A 50 43.12 -21.00 13.94
CA LYS A 50 44.57 -21.25 14.03
C LYS A 50 45.27 -20.95 12.70
N GLU A 51 44.64 -21.28 11.58
CA GLU A 51 45.13 -20.95 10.24
C GLU A 51 45.06 -19.43 9.96
N ALA A 52 43.98 -18.78 10.41
CA ALA A 52 43.77 -17.34 10.29
C ALA A 52 44.80 -16.49 11.08
N LYS A 53 45.34 -17.01 12.19
CA LYS A 53 46.38 -16.33 12.99
C LYS A 53 47.73 -16.26 12.27
N ASN A 54 47.97 -17.12 11.27
CA ASN A 54 49.23 -17.18 10.51
C ASN A 54 49.16 -16.49 9.13
N LYS A 55 48.00 -15.96 8.71
CA LYS A 55 47.78 -15.33 7.40
C LYS A 55 47.81 -13.80 7.44
N GLY A 56 48.06 -13.20 6.28
CA GLY A 56 48.08 -11.75 6.09
C GLY A 56 46.72 -11.08 6.38
N ARG A 57 46.74 -9.78 6.69
CA ARG A 57 45.60 -9.03 7.25
C ARG A 57 44.34 -8.99 6.36
N GLY A 58 44.49 -9.18 5.04
CA GLY A 58 43.38 -9.27 4.09
C GLY A 58 42.74 -10.67 4.06
N GLU A 59 43.56 -11.70 3.92
CA GLU A 59 43.14 -13.11 3.87
C GLU A 59 42.39 -13.55 5.14
N ARG A 60 42.71 -12.95 6.29
CA ARG A 60 41.99 -13.18 7.55
C ARG A 60 40.54 -12.69 7.51
N CYS A 61 40.24 -11.57 6.84
CA CYS A 61 38.85 -11.09 6.73
C CYS A 61 38.02 -11.98 5.78
N ASP A 62 38.64 -12.51 4.72
CA ASP A 62 37.95 -13.39 3.77
C ASP A 62 37.65 -14.76 4.40
N LEU A 63 38.56 -15.31 5.20
CA LEU A 63 38.34 -16.58 5.91
C LEU A 63 37.23 -16.46 6.96
N LEU A 64 37.20 -15.37 7.74
CA LEU A 64 36.13 -15.12 8.74
C LEU A 64 34.77 -14.88 8.07
N ARG A 65 34.76 -14.31 6.87
CA ARG A 65 33.55 -14.09 6.07
C ARG A 65 33.02 -15.40 5.48
N TYR A 66 33.90 -16.28 5.03
CA TYR A 66 33.54 -17.63 4.57
C TYR A 66 32.92 -18.47 5.70
N LEU A 67 33.53 -18.47 6.89
CA LEU A 67 33.03 -19.22 8.05
C LEU A 67 31.62 -18.77 8.50
N TRP A 68 31.33 -17.47 8.42
CA TRP A 68 29.99 -16.92 8.71
C TRP A 68 28.93 -17.34 7.67
N LEU A 69 29.33 -17.48 6.40
CA LEU A 69 28.44 -17.95 5.32
C LEU A 69 28.18 -19.46 5.38
N VAL A 70 29.13 -20.24 5.92
CA VAL A 70 28.97 -21.70 6.08
C VAL A 70 28.13 -22.03 7.31
N SER A 71 28.29 -21.33 8.44
CA SER A 71 27.48 -21.56 9.65
C SER A 71 25.99 -21.20 9.47
N SER A 72 25.67 -20.35 8.49
CA SER A 72 24.30 -19.96 8.15
C SER A 72 23.61 -20.90 7.15
N ARG A 73 24.27 -21.97 6.69
CA ARG A 73 23.74 -22.92 5.69
C ARG A 73 23.55 -24.37 6.16
N SER A 74 23.73 -24.70 7.44
CA SER A 74 23.50 -26.09 7.89
C SER A 74 22.00 -26.37 8.11
N GLU A 75 21.40 -27.07 7.14
CA GLU A 75 19.98 -27.44 7.03
C GLU A 75 19.46 -28.50 8.02
N ASN A 76 20.15 -28.83 9.12
CA ASN A 76 19.71 -29.93 9.99
C ASN A 76 19.96 -29.66 11.49
N MET A 77 19.13 -28.82 12.12
CA MET A 77 18.85 -28.93 13.57
C MET A 77 17.41 -28.44 13.88
N VAL A 78 16.51 -29.42 14.01
CA VAL A 78 15.23 -29.47 14.74
C VAL A 78 14.05 -28.59 14.25
N PRO A 79 13.01 -29.22 13.66
CA PRO A 79 11.71 -28.63 13.35
C PRO A 79 10.76 -28.78 14.55
N ASP A 80 10.48 -27.69 15.29
CA ASP A 80 9.26 -27.57 16.12
C ASP A 80 9.05 -26.19 16.80
N ILE A 81 9.81 -25.14 16.47
CA ILE A 81 9.65 -23.79 17.07
C ILE A 81 9.50 -22.71 15.98
N TRP A 82 8.63 -22.95 15.00
CA TRP A 82 8.28 -21.94 13.98
C TRP A 82 6.76 -21.83 13.81
N MET A 83 6.09 -21.48 14.91
CA MET A 83 4.80 -20.80 14.87
C MET A 83 4.75 -19.79 15.99
N GLN A 84 5.19 -18.56 15.73
CA GLN A 84 4.60 -17.33 16.28
C GLN A 84 5.27 -16.11 15.64
N THR A 85 4.47 -15.43 14.83
CA THR A 85 4.58 -14.04 14.37
C THR A 85 5.12 -13.07 15.45
N LYS A 86 6.11 -12.20 15.13
CA LYS A 86 6.36 -10.81 15.66
C LYS A 86 7.82 -10.31 15.51
N GLU A 87 8.41 -10.26 14.31
CA GLU A 87 9.85 -9.89 14.15
C GLU A 87 10.16 -8.56 13.44
N VAL A 88 9.16 -7.71 13.14
CA VAL A 88 9.44 -6.34 12.60
C VAL A 88 9.41 -5.25 13.70
N VAL A 89 8.84 -5.54 14.87
CA VAL A 89 8.71 -4.58 15.99
C VAL A 89 9.99 -4.47 16.84
N TRP A 90 10.86 -5.48 16.82
CA TRP A 90 12.09 -5.52 17.61
C TRP A 90 13.14 -4.46 17.23
N TYR A 91 13.24 -4.09 15.96
CA TYR A 91 14.26 -3.11 15.51
C TYR A 91 13.97 -1.67 15.97
N ARG A 92 12.70 -1.28 16.12
CA ARG A 92 12.32 0.04 16.68
C ARG A 92 12.47 0.08 18.21
N GLY A 93 12.18 -1.02 18.89
CA GLY A 93 12.43 -1.17 20.34
C GLY A 93 13.92 -1.12 20.69
N LEU A 94 14.77 -1.76 19.90
CA LEU A 94 16.24 -1.72 20.08
C LEU A 94 16.82 -0.30 19.91
N PHE A 95 16.24 0.54 19.04
CA PHE A 95 16.67 1.93 18.88
C PHE A 95 16.31 2.79 20.11
N LEU A 96 15.11 2.61 20.67
CA LEU A 96 14.67 3.26 21.91
C LEU A 96 15.46 2.78 23.13
N ILE A 97 15.75 1.48 23.23
CA ILE A 97 16.62 0.90 24.28
C ILE A 97 18.04 1.46 24.16
N ARG A 98 18.55 1.69 22.94
CA ARG A 98 19.88 2.27 22.70
C ARG A 98 19.93 3.75 23.11
N SER A 99 18.86 4.51 22.89
CA SER A 99 18.71 5.90 23.35
C SER A 99 18.57 5.99 24.88
N MET A 100 17.77 5.11 25.51
CA MET A 100 17.68 5.01 26.97
C MET A 100 19.01 4.55 27.61
N LYS A 101 19.79 3.70 26.94
CA LYS A 101 21.14 3.30 27.38
C LYS A 101 22.08 4.52 27.47
N ILE A 102 21.91 5.52 26.61
CA ILE A 102 22.76 6.72 26.59
C ILE A 102 22.43 7.62 27.80
N GLU A 103 21.15 7.79 28.14
CA GLU A 103 20.73 8.62 29.27
C GLU A 103 21.00 7.97 30.64
N VAL A 104 20.86 6.65 30.77
CA VAL A 104 21.21 5.92 32.02
C VAL A 104 22.73 5.92 32.26
N LEU A 105 23.55 5.84 31.20
CA LEU A 105 25.01 5.97 31.31
C LEU A 105 25.47 7.40 31.64
N GLU A 106 24.73 8.42 31.22
CA GLU A 106 24.94 9.82 31.63
C GLU A 106 24.56 10.06 33.09
N LEU A 107 23.44 9.48 33.57
CA LEU A 107 23.03 9.52 34.98
C LEU A 107 24.06 8.83 35.92
N LEU A 108 24.69 7.74 35.46
CA LEU A 108 25.78 7.05 36.19
C LEU A 108 27.13 7.78 36.12
N LYS A 109 27.28 8.76 35.23
CA LYS A 109 28.47 9.64 35.13
C LYS A 109 28.35 10.92 35.96
N SER A 110 27.16 11.23 36.50
CA SER A 110 26.98 12.37 37.41
C SER A 110 27.88 12.23 38.64
N ASN A 111 28.61 13.30 38.98
CA ASN A 111 29.58 13.40 40.08
C ASN A 111 29.00 13.13 41.49
N TYR A 112 27.70 12.82 41.59
CA TYR A 112 27.03 12.53 42.87
C TYR A 112 27.46 11.21 43.51
N LEU A 113 27.82 10.19 42.71
CA LEU A 113 28.24 8.87 43.23
C LEU A 113 29.73 8.81 43.62
N GLN A 114 30.52 9.81 43.24
CA GLN A 114 31.96 9.84 43.52
C GLN A 114 32.28 10.20 44.99
N GLN A 115 31.31 10.70 45.75
CA GLN A 115 31.55 11.22 47.10
C GLN A 115 31.38 10.17 48.22
N LYS A 116 30.94 8.94 47.93
CA LYS A 116 30.60 7.93 48.96
C LYS A 116 31.26 6.54 48.85
N ASN A 117 32.29 6.34 48.01
CA ASN A 117 33.00 5.05 47.89
C ASN A 117 32.05 3.83 47.76
N ILE A 118 30.96 3.95 47.00
CA ILE A 118 30.06 2.83 46.73
C ILE A 118 30.59 2.07 45.50
N PRO A 119 30.91 0.76 45.59
CA PRO A 119 31.39 0.00 44.44
C PRO A 119 30.35 0.02 43.32
N LYS A 120 30.78 0.29 42.08
CA LYS A 120 29.90 0.38 40.90
C LYS A 120 29.00 -0.85 40.69
N GLY A 121 29.39 -2.01 41.22
CA GLY A 121 28.60 -3.25 41.17
C GLY A 121 27.40 -3.30 42.13
N VAL A 122 27.39 -2.50 43.21
CA VAL A 122 26.32 -2.55 44.23
C VAL A 122 25.03 -1.87 43.75
N LEU A 123 25.14 -0.89 42.85
CA LEU A 123 23.99 -0.19 42.27
C LEU A 123 23.55 -0.74 40.91
N ALA A 124 24.42 -1.48 40.21
CA ALA A 124 24.12 -1.99 38.87
C ALA A 124 22.99 -3.03 38.87
N LEU A 125 23.06 -4.01 39.79
CA LEU A 125 22.07 -5.07 39.96
C LEU A 125 20.66 -4.58 40.31
N PRO A 126 20.45 -3.70 41.32
CA PRO A 126 19.12 -3.20 41.61
C PRO A 126 18.57 -2.29 40.50
N LEU A 127 19.43 -1.57 39.77
CA LEU A 127 18.99 -0.72 38.65
C LEU A 127 18.57 -1.55 37.43
N THR A 128 19.33 -2.61 37.09
CA THR A 128 18.92 -3.53 36.03
C THR A 128 17.66 -4.28 36.41
N LEU A 129 17.50 -4.69 37.67
CA LEU A 129 16.26 -5.31 38.15
C LEU A 129 15.08 -4.34 38.04
N LEU A 130 15.24 -3.07 38.41
CA LEU A 130 14.21 -2.04 38.27
C LEU A 130 13.81 -1.83 36.80
N VAL A 131 14.79 -1.77 35.88
CA VAL A 131 14.51 -1.60 34.46
C VAL A 131 13.77 -2.81 33.89
N VAL A 132 14.23 -4.03 34.19
CA VAL A 132 13.69 -5.26 33.59
C VAL A 132 12.35 -5.67 34.21
N VAL A 133 12.18 -5.50 35.52
CA VAL A 133 10.99 -5.99 36.24
C VAL A 133 9.91 -4.91 36.36
N VAL A 134 10.29 -3.64 36.38
CA VAL A 134 9.32 -2.53 36.54
C VAL A 134 9.14 -1.76 35.25
N LEU A 135 10.22 -1.17 34.70
CA LEU A 135 10.06 -0.24 33.57
C LEU A 135 9.68 -0.94 32.27
N ILE A 136 10.25 -2.11 31.94
CA ILE A 136 9.88 -2.85 30.72
C ILE A 136 8.42 -3.30 30.76
N PRO A 137 7.91 -3.95 31.83
CA PRO A 137 6.50 -4.31 31.93
C PRO A 137 5.59 -3.08 31.97
N LEU A 138 6.02 -1.97 32.58
CA LEU A 138 5.25 -0.73 32.56
C LEU A 138 5.17 -0.13 31.16
N ILE A 139 6.27 -0.14 30.38
CA ILE A 139 6.30 0.32 28.99
C ILE A 139 5.48 -0.61 28.09
N ILE A 140 5.55 -1.93 28.29
CA ILE A 140 4.71 -2.90 27.57
C ILE A 140 3.25 -2.69 27.92
N ASN A 141 2.89 -2.53 29.20
CA ASN A 141 1.51 -2.24 29.61
C ASN A 141 1.04 -0.85 29.16
N LEU A 142 1.92 0.17 29.13
CA LEU A 142 1.59 1.50 28.59
C LEU A 142 1.46 1.46 27.08
N HIS A 143 2.21 0.60 26.37
CA HIS A 143 2.08 0.42 24.93
C HIS A 143 0.87 -0.44 24.56
N GLU A 144 0.57 -1.50 25.31
CA GLU A 144 -0.68 -2.27 25.19
C GLU A 144 -1.86 -1.40 25.60
N SER A 145 -1.76 -0.58 26.64
CA SER A 145 -2.81 0.36 27.03
C SER A 145 -2.95 1.50 26.02
N TYR A 146 -1.86 2.02 25.42
CA TYR A 146 -1.93 3.01 24.33
C TYR A 146 -2.46 2.39 23.04
N SER A 147 -2.07 1.16 22.72
CA SER A 147 -2.60 0.40 21.57
C SER A 147 -4.07 0.05 21.81
N ASN A 148 -4.44 -0.34 23.02
CA ASN A 148 -5.82 -0.61 23.42
C ASN A 148 -6.64 0.66 23.60
N LEU A 149 -6.08 1.83 23.96
CA LEU A 149 -6.75 3.13 23.96
C LEU A 149 -6.83 3.74 22.56
N TYR A 150 -5.93 3.37 21.64
CA TYR A 150 -5.99 3.77 20.24
C TYR A 150 -6.95 2.85 19.47
N TYR A 151 -7.02 1.57 19.84
CA TYR A 151 -8.00 0.60 19.34
C TYR A 151 -9.37 0.76 20.01
N SER A 152 -9.44 1.11 21.30
CA SER A 152 -10.69 1.42 22.01
C SER A 152 -11.14 2.85 21.76
N GLY A 153 -10.22 3.81 21.65
CA GLY A 153 -10.55 5.21 21.30
C GLY A 153 -10.95 5.38 19.83
N SER A 154 -10.65 4.41 18.97
CA SER A 154 -11.23 4.30 17.61
C SER A 154 -12.52 3.49 17.55
N LEU A 155 -12.83 2.67 18.57
CA LEU A 155 -14.08 1.91 18.66
C LEU A 155 -15.16 2.58 19.53
N GLU A 156 -14.79 3.45 20.47
CA GLU A 156 -15.73 4.14 21.40
C GLU A 156 -16.59 5.20 20.68
N SER A 157 -16.30 5.51 19.41
CA SER A 157 -17.22 6.28 18.55
C SER A 157 -18.07 5.41 17.60
N ILE A 158 -17.92 4.08 17.68
CA ILE A 158 -18.75 3.06 17.00
C ILE A 158 -19.53 2.26 18.06
N GLU A 159 -19.86 2.84 19.22
CA GLU A 159 -20.88 2.31 20.11
C GLU A 159 -22.29 2.72 19.64
N ASN A 160 -22.61 2.31 18.42
CA ASN A 160 -23.99 2.12 17.96
C ASN A 160 -23.97 1.03 16.90
N PHE A 161 -24.09 -0.24 17.32
CA PHE A 161 -24.36 -1.44 16.53
C PHE A 161 -24.31 -1.27 14.99
N THR A 162 -23.10 -1.32 14.41
CA THR A 162 -22.94 -1.49 12.95
C THR A 162 -21.83 -2.49 12.68
N CYS A 163 -22.21 -3.64 12.13
CA CYS A 163 -21.31 -4.66 11.60
C CYS A 163 -20.21 -4.04 10.73
N ASN A 164 -18.97 -4.49 10.91
CA ASN A 164 -17.88 -4.13 10.00
C ASN A 164 -18.03 -4.86 8.66
N ILE A 165 -18.60 -4.17 7.67
CA ILE A 165 -18.84 -4.74 6.32
C ILE A 165 -17.55 -5.06 5.53
N PHE A 166 -16.37 -4.67 6.02
CA PHE A 166 -15.08 -4.92 5.37
C PHE A 166 -14.32 -6.11 5.98
N SER A 167 -14.80 -6.70 7.08
CA SER A 167 -14.31 -7.99 7.58
C SER A 167 -15.27 -9.10 7.17
N GLY A 168 -14.75 -10.11 6.48
CA GLY A 168 -15.57 -11.14 5.87
C GLY A 168 -14.74 -12.11 5.04
N ASN A 169 -15.45 -12.85 4.19
CA ASN A 169 -14.88 -13.79 3.24
C ASN A 169 -15.61 -13.71 1.89
N TRP A 170 -14.91 -14.06 0.81
CA TRP A 170 -15.54 -14.32 -0.48
C TRP A 170 -16.21 -15.68 -0.46
N VAL A 171 -17.49 -15.73 -0.81
CA VAL A 171 -18.29 -16.95 -0.87
C VAL A 171 -18.81 -17.17 -2.28
N ALA A 172 -18.94 -18.44 -2.67
CA ALA A 172 -19.47 -18.80 -3.98
C ALA A 172 -20.90 -18.26 -4.16
N TYR A 173 -21.17 -17.70 -5.33
CA TYR A 173 -22.45 -17.12 -5.71
C TYR A 173 -22.71 -17.37 -7.19
N SER A 174 -23.68 -18.23 -7.48
CA SER A 174 -23.89 -18.81 -8.81
C SER A 174 -24.91 -18.07 -9.68
N GLU A 175 -25.46 -16.94 -9.23
CA GLU A 175 -26.44 -16.17 -10.02
C GLU A 175 -25.77 -15.37 -11.16
N GLY A 176 -24.44 -15.35 -11.20
CA GLY A 176 -23.65 -14.70 -12.25
C GLY A 176 -23.45 -13.20 -12.03
N PRO A 177 -22.77 -12.53 -12.97
CA PRO A 177 -22.52 -11.09 -12.88
C PRO A 177 -23.78 -10.27 -13.15
N TYR A 178 -23.80 -9.03 -12.65
CA TYR A 178 -24.91 -8.09 -12.84
C TYR A 178 -25.10 -7.63 -14.29
N TYR A 179 -24.04 -7.71 -15.09
CA TYR A 179 -23.98 -7.24 -16.47
C TYR A 179 -22.94 -8.05 -17.25
N ASP A 180 -22.91 -7.86 -18.57
CA ASP A 180 -21.97 -8.45 -19.51
C ASP A 180 -21.57 -7.42 -20.59
N ASN A 181 -20.74 -7.86 -21.54
CA ASN A 181 -20.26 -7.01 -22.63
C ASN A 181 -21.34 -6.53 -23.59
N GLN A 182 -22.48 -7.23 -23.67
CA GLN A 182 -23.57 -6.88 -24.59
C GLN A 182 -24.48 -5.82 -23.98
N ASN A 183 -24.65 -5.86 -22.66
CA ASN A 183 -25.56 -4.98 -21.94
C ASN A 183 -24.87 -3.80 -21.22
N CYS A 184 -23.53 -3.74 -21.17
CA CYS A 184 -22.81 -2.55 -20.71
C CYS A 184 -21.85 -1.96 -21.77
N PRO A 185 -22.13 -0.75 -22.31
CA PRO A 185 -21.24 -0.07 -23.26
C PRO A 185 -20.09 0.72 -22.61
N PHE A 186 -20.05 0.78 -21.27
CA PHE A 186 -19.09 1.62 -20.52
C PHE A 186 -17.81 0.89 -20.12
N ILE A 187 -17.70 -0.41 -20.42
CA ILE A 187 -16.50 -1.19 -20.10
C ILE A 187 -15.36 -0.70 -20.98
N THR A 188 -14.32 -0.09 -20.38
CA THR A 188 -13.14 0.32 -21.13
C THR A 188 -12.44 -0.88 -21.74
N TYR A 189 -11.89 -0.68 -22.95
CA TYR A 189 -11.24 -1.70 -23.76
C TYR A 189 -10.27 -2.59 -22.96
N LYS A 190 -9.44 -2.01 -22.07
CA LYS A 190 -8.44 -2.75 -21.28
C LYS A 190 -9.03 -3.57 -20.11
N GLN A 191 -10.20 -3.21 -19.62
CA GLN A 191 -10.88 -3.91 -18.52
C GLN A 191 -11.89 -4.96 -19.04
N ASN A 192 -12.17 -4.96 -20.36
CA ASN A 192 -13.03 -5.93 -21.01
C ASN A 192 -12.29 -7.25 -21.30
N CYS A 193 -12.06 -8.05 -20.26
CA CYS A 193 -11.25 -9.26 -20.34
C CYS A 193 -11.82 -10.31 -21.31
N PHE A 194 -13.14 -10.40 -21.44
CA PHE A 194 -13.78 -11.37 -22.34
C PHE A 194 -13.64 -10.99 -23.81
N MET A 195 -13.63 -9.68 -24.13
CA MET A 195 -13.35 -9.22 -25.48
C MET A 195 -11.93 -9.60 -25.93
N HIS A 196 -10.99 -9.68 -24.98
CA HIS A 196 -9.61 -10.15 -25.21
C HIS A 196 -9.44 -11.67 -25.13
N GLY A 197 -10.54 -12.42 -25.03
CA GLY A 197 -10.50 -13.87 -25.09
C GLY A 197 -10.17 -14.57 -23.76
N ARG A 198 -10.36 -13.90 -22.61
CA ARG A 198 -10.24 -14.57 -21.30
C ARG A 198 -11.21 -15.76 -21.21
N PRO A 199 -10.72 -17.00 -21.00
CA PRO A 199 -11.56 -18.19 -21.09
C PRO A 199 -12.26 -18.54 -19.76
N ASP A 200 -11.59 -18.31 -18.63
CA ASP A 200 -12.09 -18.66 -17.30
C ASP A 200 -13.24 -17.74 -16.85
N ARG A 201 -14.20 -18.31 -16.12
CA ARG A 201 -15.44 -17.63 -15.69
C ARG A 201 -15.67 -17.69 -14.18
N GLU A 202 -14.93 -18.54 -13.50
CA GLU A 202 -15.08 -18.88 -12.09
C GLU A 202 -14.93 -17.65 -11.19
N PHE A 203 -14.06 -16.70 -11.56
CA PHE A 203 -13.87 -15.44 -10.83
C PHE A 203 -15.13 -14.56 -10.77
N LEU A 204 -16.11 -14.75 -11.66
CA LEU A 204 -17.38 -14.03 -11.64
C LEU A 204 -18.36 -14.57 -10.58
N ASN A 205 -18.17 -15.80 -10.11
CA ASN A 205 -19.13 -16.50 -9.27
C ASN A 205 -18.85 -16.31 -7.77
N TRP A 206 -18.48 -15.10 -7.37
CA TRP A 206 -18.09 -14.78 -6.01
C TRP A 206 -18.78 -13.52 -5.52
N ARG A 207 -19.30 -13.56 -4.29
CA ARG A 207 -19.79 -12.38 -3.59
C ARG A 207 -19.07 -12.22 -2.26
N TRP A 208 -18.93 -10.97 -1.83
CA TRP A 208 -18.39 -10.67 -0.52
C TRP A 208 -19.46 -10.91 0.56
N LYS A 209 -19.10 -11.60 1.64
CA LYS A 209 -19.96 -11.82 2.80
C LYS A 209 -19.24 -11.35 4.07
N PRO A 210 -19.72 -10.27 4.72
CA PRO A 210 -19.20 -9.86 6.02
C PRO A 210 -19.37 -10.96 7.09
N ASP A 211 -18.51 -10.95 8.10
CA ASP A 211 -18.52 -11.97 9.17
C ASP A 211 -19.76 -11.83 10.08
N GLU A 212 -20.17 -10.59 10.35
CA GLU A 212 -21.17 -10.25 11.39
C GLU A 212 -22.53 -9.86 10.82
N CYS A 213 -22.64 -9.69 9.50
CA CYS A 213 -23.88 -9.26 8.85
C CYS A 213 -23.95 -9.64 7.38
N GLU A 214 -25.08 -9.32 6.76
CA GLU A 214 -25.27 -9.46 5.33
C GLU A 214 -25.02 -8.12 4.62
N LEU A 215 -24.24 -8.16 3.54
CA LEU A 215 -24.18 -7.10 2.55
C LEU A 215 -25.20 -7.41 1.46
N PRO A 216 -26.27 -6.60 1.29
CA PRO A 216 -27.23 -6.80 0.23
C PRO A 216 -26.56 -6.72 -1.15
N LEU A 217 -27.12 -7.46 -2.12
CA LEU A 217 -26.74 -7.32 -3.51
C LEU A 217 -27.01 -5.90 -4.00
N PHE A 218 -26.31 -5.50 -5.06
CA PHE A 218 -26.48 -4.15 -5.62
C PHE A 218 -27.86 -4.00 -6.27
N ASP A 219 -28.70 -3.13 -5.71
CA ASP A 219 -29.98 -2.73 -6.31
C ASP A 219 -29.82 -1.39 -7.03
N ALA A 220 -29.71 -1.44 -8.36
CA ALA A 220 -29.56 -0.25 -9.19
C ALA A 220 -30.75 0.73 -9.09
N LYS A 221 -31.97 0.22 -8.88
CA LYS A 221 -33.17 1.05 -8.75
C LYS A 221 -33.18 1.75 -7.39
N GLN A 222 -32.78 1.06 -6.33
CA GLN A 222 -32.59 1.66 -5.01
C GLN A 222 -31.50 2.72 -5.05
N PHE A 223 -30.34 2.41 -5.65
CA PHE A 223 -29.23 3.35 -5.78
C PHE A 223 -29.69 4.65 -6.45
N LEU A 224 -30.27 4.55 -7.66
CA LEU A 224 -30.75 5.71 -8.43
C LEU A 224 -31.81 6.53 -7.69
N LYS A 225 -32.68 5.89 -6.89
CA LYS A 225 -33.65 6.61 -6.03
C LYS A 225 -32.96 7.40 -4.92
N LEU A 226 -31.95 6.81 -4.26
CA LEU A 226 -31.22 7.46 -3.18
C LEU A 226 -30.39 8.65 -3.67
N VAL A 227 -29.79 8.54 -4.86
CA VAL A 227 -29.01 9.61 -5.49
C VAL A 227 -29.84 10.55 -6.38
N GLY A 228 -31.17 10.40 -6.37
CA GLY A 228 -32.05 11.24 -7.17
C GLY A 228 -31.93 12.72 -6.79
N GLY A 229 -31.74 13.59 -7.79
CA GLY A 229 -31.51 15.02 -7.59
C GLY A 229 -30.13 15.38 -7.05
N LYS A 230 -29.18 14.44 -7.08
CA LYS A 230 -27.82 14.61 -6.51
C LYS A 230 -26.74 14.53 -7.58
N SER A 231 -25.51 14.74 -7.16
CA SER A 231 -24.32 14.66 -8.00
C SER A 231 -23.17 13.93 -7.29
N MET A 232 -22.41 13.14 -8.05
CA MET A 232 -21.33 12.30 -7.55
C MET A 232 -20.06 12.47 -8.39
N ALA A 233 -18.93 12.79 -7.77
CA ALA A 233 -17.63 12.91 -8.43
C ALA A 233 -16.69 11.82 -7.92
N PHE A 234 -16.11 11.06 -8.84
CA PHE A 234 -14.92 10.25 -8.60
C PHE A 234 -13.70 11.12 -8.88
N VAL A 235 -12.77 11.23 -7.94
CA VAL A 235 -11.56 12.06 -8.06
C VAL A 235 -10.36 11.15 -7.87
N GLY A 236 -9.48 11.08 -8.88
CA GLY A 236 -8.38 10.14 -8.77
C GLY A 236 -7.74 9.67 -10.05
N ASP A 237 -7.21 8.45 -9.97
CA ASP A 237 -6.54 7.73 -11.04
C ASP A 237 -7.46 6.72 -11.76
N SER A 238 -6.85 5.83 -12.55
CA SER A 238 -7.54 4.82 -13.34
C SER A 238 -8.27 3.76 -12.51
N ILE A 239 -7.93 3.58 -11.23
CA ILE A 239 -8.66 2.67 -10.33
C ILE A 239 -10.00 3.29 -9.92
N GLY A 240 -10.01 4.59 -9.58
CA GLY A 240 -11.26 5.33 -9.33
C GLY A 240 -12.18 5.32 -10.56
N ARG A 241 -11.60 5.47 -11.76
CA ARG A 241 -12.36 5.32 -13.02
C ARG A 241 -12.91 3.90 -13.19
N ASN A 242 -12.15 2.86 -12.86
CA ASN A 242 -12.59 1.46 -12.93
C ASN A 242 -13.85 1.22 -12.08
N GLN A 243 -13.90 1.78 -10.87
CA GLN A 243 -15.09 1.73 -10.00
C GLN A 243 -16.27 2.49 -10.61
N MET A 244 -16.03 3.69 -11.14
CA MET A 244 -17.07 4.51 -11.76
C MET A 244 -17.67 3.84 -13.01
N GLU A 245 -16.84 3.23 -13.87
CA GLU A 245 -17.31 2.51 -15.06
C GLU A 245 -18.16 1.30 -14.65
N SER A 246 -17.75 0.58 -13.60
CA SER A 246 -18.58 -0.48 -12.99
C SER A 246 -19.93 0.06 -12.51
N LEU A 247 -19.96 1.23 -11.86
CA LEU A 247 -21.20 1.85 -11.44
C LEU A 247 -22.11 2.17 -12.64
N LEU A 248 -21.56 2.73 -13.72
CA LEU A 248 -22.33 2.99 -14.95
C LEU A 248 -22.93 1.69 -15.51
N CYS A 249 -22.17 0.59 -15.54
CA CYS A 249 -22.66 -0.71 -15.97
C CYS A 249 -23.79 -1.23 -15.10
N LEU A 250 -23.63 -1.19 -13.77
CA LEU A 250 -24.65 -1.65 -12.82
C LEU A 250 -25.97 -0.88 -13.01
N LEU A 251 -25.88 0.44 -13.21
CA LEU A 251 -27.03 1.32 -13.40
C LEU A 251 -27.69 1.19 -14.78
N ASN A 252 -26.94 0.79 -15.81
CA ASN A 252 -27.40 0.70 -17.20
C ASN A 252 -28.59 -0.26 -17.38
N SER A 253 -28.74 -1.23 -16.48
CA SER A 253 -29.88 -2.16 -16.43
C SER A 253 -31.22 -1.47 -16.13
N VAL A 254 -31.20 -0.33 -15.43
CA VAL A 254 -32.39 0.41 -14.98
C VAL A 254 -32.56 1.73 -15.72
N ALA A 255 -31.47 2.44 -15.98
CA ALA A 255 -31.48 3.72 -16.69
C ALA A 255 -30.19 3.90 -17.47
N ARG A 256 -30.29 4.43 -18.69
CA ARG A 256 -29.11 4.78 -19.50
C ARG A 256 -28.74 6.24 -19.24
N PRO A 257 -27.46 6.55 -18.96
CA PRO A 257 -27.03 7.93 -18.87
C PRO A 257 -26.84 8.56 -20.24
N GLU A 258 -26.99 9.89 -20.29
CA GLU A 258 -26.53 10.73 -21.39
C GLU A 258 -25.10 11.18 -21.11
N ASP A 259 -24.21 11.09 -22.10
CA ASP A 259 -22.90 11.73 -22.03
C ASP A 259 -23.08 13.24 -22.20
N ILE A 260 -22.69 14.00 -21.19
CA ILE A 260 -22.82 15.47 -21.13
C ILE A 260 -21.47 16.15 -20.97
N THR A 261 -20.37 15.44 -21.27
CA THR A 261 -18.99 15.91 -21.09
C THR A 261 -18.75 17.26 -21.77
N ASP A 262 -19.21 17.44 -23.01
CA ASP A 262 -19.08 18.68 -23.79
C ASP A 262 -19.71 19.92 -23.13
N ARG A 263 -20.59 19.74 -22.12
CA ARG A 263 -21.16 20.87 -21.35
C ARG A 263 -20.22 21.41 -20.29
N TYR A 264 -19.22 20.63 -19.88
CA TYR A 264 -18.32 20.93 -18.76
C TYR A 264 -16.88 21.12 -19.21
N THR A 265 -16.48 20.53 -20.34
CA THR A 265 -15.13 20.64 -20.89
C THR A 265 -15.17 21.34 -22.25
N LEU A 266 -14.49 22.49 -22.35
CA LEU A 266 -14.35 23.25 -23.61
C LEU A 266 -13.18 22.77 -24.48
N ASN A 267 -12.22 22.10 -23.86
CA ASN A 267 -11.06 21.49 -24.50
C ASN A 267 -11.10 19.99 -24.20
N ASP A 268 -10.43 19.21 -25.04
CA ASP A 268 -10.29 17.75 -24.98
C ASP A 268 -9.50 17.32 -23.72
N ASP A 269 -10.04 17.61 -22.53
CA ASP A 269 -9.61 17.10 -21.23
C ASP A 269 -9.87 15.59 -21.24
N LYS A 270 -8.98 14.89 -21.94
CA LYS A 270 -9.07 13.52 -22.47
C LYS A 270 -9.55 12.45 -21.47
N TYR A 271 -9.53 12.77 -20.19
CA TYR A 271 -9.79 11.84 -19.09
C TYR A 271 -10.94 12.26 -18.17
N PHE A 272 -11.52 13.45 -18.37
CA PHE A 272 -12.69 13.90 -17.62
C PHE A 272 -13.95 13.53 -18.38
N LYS A 273 -14.96 13.02 -17.67
CA LYS A 273 -16.25 12.65 -18.28
C LYS A 273 -17.40 12.88 -17.32
N TRP A 274 -18.54 13.28 -17.87
CA TRP A 274 -19.78 13.50 -17.13
C TRP A 274 -20.93 12.75 -17.77
N TRP A 275 -21.75 12.14 -16.92
CA TRP A 275 -22.95 11.41 -17.30
C TRP A 275 -24.15 11.92 -16.53
N PHE A 276 -25.28 12.03 -17.21
CA PHE A 276 -26.54 12.49 -16.62
C PHE A 276 -27.65 11.47 -16.78
N TYR A 277 -28.27 11.09 -15.67
CA TYR A 277 -29.45 10.24 -15.63
C TYR A 277 -30.70 11.11 -15.55
N ALA A 278 -31.25 11.50 -16.70
CA ALA A 278 -32.35 12.46 -16.80
C ALA A 278 -33.58 12.11 -15.92
N ARG A 279 -33.97 10.84 -15.87
CA ARG A 279 -35.13 10.37 -15.08
C ARG A 279 -34.95 10.58 -13.57
N TYR A 280 -33.71 10.57 -13.09
CA TYR A 280 -33.38 10.69 -11.68
C TYR A 280 -32.78 12.05 -11.33
N ASN A 281 -32.54 12.91 -12.32
CA ASN A 281 -31.77 14.15 -12.15
C ASN A 281 -30.47 13.90 -11.38
N PHE A 282 -29.74 12.85 -11.78
CA PHE A 282 -28.51 12.42 -11.13
C PHE A 282 -27.33 12.60 -12.07
N THR A 283 -26.28 13.26 -11.60
CA THR A 283 -25.04 13.45 -12.35
C THR A 283 -23.91 12.63 -11.73
N VAL A 284 -23.15 11.91 -12.56
CA VAL A 284 -21.92 11.25 -12.14
C VAL A 284 -20.76 11.72 -13.02
N ALA A 285 -19.60 11.98 -12.40
CA ALA A 285 -18.43 12.48 -13.10
C ALA A 285 -17.15 11.77 -12.64
N ILE A 286 -16.17 11.70 -13.54
CA ILE A 286 -14.76 11.39 -13.22
C ILE A 286 -13.93 12.65 -13.41
N LEU A 287 -13.29 13.08 -12.34
CA LEU A 287 -12.35 14.21 -12.30
C LEU A 287 -10.94 13.63 -12.23
N TRP A 288 -10.27 13.58 -13.37
CA TRP A 288 -8.96 12.93 -13.50
C TRP A 288 -7.86 13.73 -12.80
N SER A 289 -7.40 13.22 -11.66
CA SER A 289 -6.30 13.80 -10.90
C SER A 289 -5.55 12.66 -10.20
N PRO A 290 -4.66 11.95 -10.92
CA PRO A 290 -4.08 10.69 -10.42
C PRO A 290 -3.20 10.86 -9.18
N PHE A 291 -2.76 12.09 -8.90
CA PHE A 291 -1.96 12.45 -7.73
C PHE A 291 -2.73 13.29 -6.70
N LEU A 292 -3.98 13.69 -6.98
CA LEU A 292 -4.83 14.59 -6.17
C LEU A 292 -4.29 16.02 -5.98
N VAL A 293 -3.00 16.22 -6.13
CA VAL A 293 -2.31 17.52 -6.12
C VAL A 293 -1.89 17.94 -7.51
N LYS A 294 -1.62 19.22 -7.68
CA LYS A 294 -1.13 19.80 -8.92
C LYS A 294 0.11 19.05 -9.40
N SER A 295 0.13 18.74 -10.69
CA SER A 295 1.28 18.12 -11.35
C SER A 295 1.67 18.86 -12.63
N SER A 296 2.86 18.56 -13.15
CA SER A 296 3.30 19.06 -14.47
C SER A 296 2.56 18.46 -15.66
N GLN A 297 1.72 17.46 -15.43
CA GLN A 297 0.95 16.67 -16.39
C GLN A 297 1.77 16.14 -17.58
N LYS A 298 3.07 15.85 -17.39
CA LYS A 298 3.92 15.34 -18.48
C LYS A 298 3.42 14.00 -19.01
N TYR A 299 2.80 13.21 -18.13
CA TYR A 299 2.15 11.95 -18.48
C TYR A 299 1.06 12.03 -19.56
N LEU A 300 0.51 13.23 -19.84
CA LEU A 300 -0.45 13.42 -20.94
C LEU A 300 0.20 13.34 -22.31
N ASN A 301 1.46 13.79 -22.40
CA ASN A 301 2.23 13.90 -23.64
C ASN A 301 3.29 12.81 -23.80
N ASP A 302 3.65 12.15 -22.69
CA ASP A 302 4.71 11.16 -22.65
C ASP A 302 4.23 9.83 -22.07
N THR A 303 4.25 8.79 -22.91
CA THR A 303 3.92 7.42 -22.51
C THR A 303 5.09 6.71 -21.83
N SER A 304 6.28 7.30 -21.78
CA SER A 304 7.44 6.75 -21.11
C SER A 304 7.22 6.72 -19.60
N PHE A 305 7.15 5.53 -19.04
CA PHE A 305 7.10 5.32 -17.58
C PHE A 305 8.39 5.75 -16.86
N SER A 306 9.43 6.12 -17.61
CA SER A 306 10.73 6.47 -17.03
C SER A 306 10.88 7.96 -16.71
N ASN A 307 10.09 8.86 -17.27
CA ASN A 307 10.27 10.29 -16.99
C ASN A 307 9.63 10.71 -15.67
N ALA A 308 10.34 11.54 -14.92
CA ALA A 308 9.87 12.01 -13.62
C ALA A 308 8.78 13.08 -13.78
N GLU A 309 7.65 12.83 -13.12
CA GLU A 309 6.54 13.77 -13.00
C GLU A 309 6.77 14.70 -11.81
N ASN A 310 6.53 16.01 -12.00
CA ASN A 310 6.66 16.98 -10.93
C ASN A 310 5.33 17.09 -10.20
N LEU A 311 5.32 16.91 -8.88
CA LEU A 311 4.14 17.10 -8.01
C LEU A 311 4.38 18.27 -7.07
N TYR A 312 3.40 19.15 -6.95
CA TYR A 312 3.40 20.28 -6.02
C TYR A 312 2.58 19.87 -4.80
N VAL A 313 3.22 19.26 -3.81
CA VAL A 313 2.52 18.49 -2.75
C VAL A 313 1.77 19.38 -1.75
N ASP A 314 1.96 20.69 -1.80
CA ASP A 314 1.24 21.72 -1.04
C ASP A 314 0.14 22.44 -1.84
N GLU A 315 -0.08 22.06 -3.11
CA GLU A 315 -1.09 22.65 -4.00
C GLU A 315 -2.09 21.57 -4.45
N ALA A 316 -3.35 21.67 -4.04
CA ALA A 316 -4.40 20.79 -4.56
C ALA A 316 -4.64 21.02 -6.06
N ASP A 317 -5.01 19.97 -6.78
CA ASP A 317 -5.23 20.07 -8.23
C ASP A 317 -6.48 20.89 -8.56
N GLU A 318 -6.33 21.90 -9.43
CA GLU A 318 -7.45 22.73 -9.91
C GLU A 318 -8.49 21.90 -10.66
N ALA A 319 -8.05 20.77 -11.24
CA ALA A 319 -8.89 19.92 -12.06
C ALA A 319 -10.06 19.28 -11.28
N TRP A 320 -9.99 19.16 -9.95
CA TRP A 320 -11.15 18.79 -9.13
C TRP A 320 -11.63 19.90 -8.21
N THR A 321 -10.74 20.73 -7.65
CA THR A 321 -11.12 21.76 -6.67
C THR A 321 -12.08 22.80 -7.23
N THR A 322 -12.02 23.09 -8.53
CA THR A 322 -12.91 24.03 -9.22
C THR A 322 -14.34 23.50 -9.42
N HIS A 323 -14.57 22.18 -9.26
CA HIS A 323 -15.85 21.55 -9.54
C HIS A 323 -16.55 21.02 -8.28
N ILE A 324 -15.81 20.43 -7.34
CA ILE A 324 -16.40 19.59 -6.27
C ILE A 324 -17.34 20.33 -5.31
N ALA A 325 -17.29 21.67 -5.23
CA ALA A 325 -18.19 22.45 -4.39
C ALA A 325 -19.68 22.21 -4.74
N ASN A 326 -19.96 21.83 -5.99
CA ASN A 326 -21.31 21.55 -6.48
C ASN A 326 -21.71 20.07 -6.36
N PHE A 327 -20.86 19.21 -5.79
CA PHE A 327 -21.11 17.77 -5.69
C PHE A 327 -21.65 17.35 -4.32
N ASP A 328 -22.63 16.44 -4.30
CA ASP A 328 -23.18 15.86 -3.06
C ASP A 328 -22.29 14.74 -2.50
N TYR A 329 -21.60 14.01 -3.38
CA TYR A 329 -20.69 12.92 -3.03
C TYR A 329 -19.37 13.10 -3.76
N VAL A 330 -18.25 13.04 -3.05
CA VAL A 330 -16.90 13.11 -3.61
C VAL A 330 -16.13 11.88 -3.18
N ILE A 331 -15.76 11.02 -4.13
CA ILE A 331 -15.06 9.76 -3.90
C ILE A 331 -13.61 9.90 -4.32
N PHE A 332 -12.71 9.98 -3.35
CA PHE A 332 -11.27 9.96 -3.60
C PHE A 332 -10.75 8.54 -3.77
N SER A 333 -9.97 8.32 -4.81
CA SER A 333 -9.20 7.09 -5.03
C SER A 333 -7.86 7.44 -5.65
N GLY A 334 -6.77 6.82 -5.21
CA GLY A 334 -5.46 7.09 -5.78
C GLY A 334 -4.36 6.30 -5.09
N GLY A 335 -3.21 6.23 -5.74
CA GLY A 335 -2.00 5.63 -5.19
C GLY A 335 -1.15 4.89 -6.21
N GLN A 336 -1.77 4.30 -7.25
CA GLN A 336 -1.03 3.50 -8.24
C GLN A 336 0.01 4.33 -9.00
N TRP A 337 -0.26 5.62 -9.17
CA TRP A 337 0.64 6.53 -9.87
C TRP A 337 1.87 6.94 -9.07
N PHE A 338 1.87 6.74 -7.75
CA PHE A 338 3.00 7.07 -6.90
C PHE A 338 4.16 6.06 -6.97
N PHE A 339 3.96 4.91 -7.65
CA PHE A 339 5.04 3.99 -8.02
C PHE A 339 5.87 4.48 -9.22
N ARG A 340 5.47 5.57 -9.87
CA ARG A 340 6.25 6.21 -10.94
C ARG A 340 7.44 7.00 -10.37
N PRO A 341 8.44 7.33 -11.19
CA PRO A 341 9.43 8.34 -10.85
C PRO A 341 8.80 9.71 -10.59
N LEU A 342 9.03 10.29 -9.41
CA LEU A 342 8.44 11.57 -9.01
C LEU A 342 9.49 12.58 -8.51
N THR A 343 9.16 13.86 -8.64
CA THR A 343 9.88 14.97 -8.01
C THR A 343 8.86 15.83 -7.26
N PHE A 344 9.06 16.01 -5.95
CA PHE A 344 8.15 16.74 -5.07
C PHE A 344 8.62 18.16 -4.87
N TYR A 345 7.71 19.09 -5.04
CA TYR A 345 7.86 20.51 -4.79
C TYR A 345 6.99 20.92 -3.61
N GLU A 346 7.54 21.74 -2.72
CA GLU A 346 6.81 22.45 -1.67
C GLU A 346 7.24 23.92 -1.72
N LYS A 347 6.28 24.85 -1.82
CA LYS A 347 6.53 26.30 -1.95
C LYS A 347 7.55 26.63 -3.05
N GLY A 348 7.45 25.92 -4.18
CA GLY A 348 8.34 26.05 -5.34
C GLY A 348 9.76 25.48 -5.16
N ARG A 349 10.06 24.79 -4.06
CA ARG A 349 11.38 24.16 -3.81
C ARG A 349 11.28 22.65 -3.87
N VAL A 350 12.31 22.00 -4.43
CA VAL A 350 12.38 20.53 -4.44
C VAL A 350 12.63 20.02 -3.02
N VAL A 351 11.74 19.16 -2.53
CA VAL A 351 11.81 18.56 -1.18
C VAL A 351 12.05 17.05 -1.19
N GLY A 352 11.92 16.41 -2.35
CA GLY A 352 12.25 15.00 -2.54
C GLY A 352 12.18 14.62 -4.02
N CYS A 353 12.90 13.57 -4.42
CA CYS A 353 12.97 13.19 -5.82
C CYS A 353 13.56 11.78 -5.98
N GLN A 354 12.92 10.92 -6.77
CA GLN A 354 13.36 9.54 -6.97
C GLN A 354 14.54 9.41 -7.96
N LYS A 355 14.77 10.41 -8.81
CA LYS A 355 15.81 10.40 -9.87
C LYS A 355 16.90 11.46 -9.71
N CYS A 356 16.97 12.14 -8.58
CA CYS A 356 17.92 13.21 -8.34
C CYS A 356 19.19 12.65 -7.66
N HIS A 357 20.37 13.18 -8.00
CA HIS A 357 21.65 12.66 -7.50
C HIS A 357 21.95 13.03 -6.03
N ASP A 358 21.27 14.03 -5.45
CA ASP A 358 21.69 14.64 -4.17
C ASP A 358 20.58 14.77 -3.11
N LEU A 359 19.36 14.29 -3.38
CA LEU A 359 18.22 14.39 -2.45
C LEU A 359 17.78 13.01 -1.97
N VAL A 360 17.15 12.97 -0.78
CA VAL A 360 16.63 11.74 -0.19
C VAL A 360 15.65 11.08 -1.18
N THR A 361 16.03 9.89 -1.62
CA THR A 361 15.22 9.01 -2.45
C THR A 361 14.49 8.02 -1.55
N GLU A 362 13.19 8.25 -1.30
CA GLU A 362 12.37 7.21 -0.71
C GLU A 362 11.95 6.22 -1.82
N PRO A 363 12.16 4.90 -1.66
CA PRO A 363 11.82 3.92 -2.70
C PRO A 363 10.34 3.93 -3.10
N LEU A 364 9.46 4.24 -2.14
CA LEU A 364 8.00 4.17 -2.26
C LEU A 364 7.34 5.54 -2.41
N ASN A 365 8.09 6.65 -2.51
CA ASN A 365 7.54 8.00 -2.64
C ASN A 365 6.54 8.38 -1.50
N LEU A 366 6.65 7.77 -0.32
CA LEU A 366 5.68 7.88 0.78
C LEU A 366 5.55 9.31 1.30
N TYR A 367 6.66 10.05 1.40
CA TYR A 367 6.63 11.47 1.71
C TYR A 367 5.68 12.24 0.78
N GLY A 368 5.83 12.07 -0.53
CA GLY A 368 5.00 12.76 -1.51
C GLY A 368 3.55 12.31 -1.44
N TYR A 369 3.32 11.01 -1.29
CA TYR A 369 2.00 10.42 -1.17
C TYR A 369 1.22 10.93 0.03
N ARG A 370 1.84 10.90 1.22
CA ARG A 370 1.22 11.37 2.46
C ARG A 370 0.90 12.86 2.40
N ASN A 371 1.82 13.68 1.87
CA ASN A 371 1.55 15.12 1.71
C ASN A 371 0.46 15.39 0.67
N ALA A 372 0.39 14.64 -0.41
CA ALA A 372 -0.67 14.79 -1.41
C ALA A 372 -2.06 14.50 -0.82
N LEU A 373 -2.20 13.40 -0.06
CA LEU A 373 -3.44 13.07 0.65
C LEU A 373 -3.82 14.15 1.66
N ARG A 374 -2.84 14.60 2.46
CA ARG A 374 -3.03 15.67 3.45
C ARG A 374 -3.54 16.95 2.80
N THR A 375 -2.92 17.36 1.70
CA THR A 375 -3.29 18.57 0.96
C THR A 375 -4.67 18.43 0.33
N ALA A 376 -4.98 17.28 -0.28
CA ALA A 376 -6.30 17.01 -0.84
C ALA A 376 -7.40 17.10 0.23
N PHE A 377 -7.25 16.36 1.34
CA PHE A 377 -8.26 16.34 2.38
C PHE A 377 -8.41 17.67 3.12
N ARG A 378 -7.29 18.34 3.45
CA ARG A 378 -7.35 19.70 4.03
C ARG A 378 -8.05 20.67 3.09
N THR A 379 -7.83 20.55 1.78
CA THR A 379 -8.49 21.42 0.80
C THR A 379 -10.00 21.19 0.83
N VAL A 380 -10.48 19.95 0.78
CA VAL A 380 -11.91 19.63 0.85
C VAL A 380 -12.54 20.09 2.17
N VAL A 381 -11.89 19.81 3.30
CA VAL A 381 -12.34 20.20 4.65
C VAL A 381 -12.43 21.72 4.82
N ASN A 382 -11.65 22.50 4.06
CA ASN A 382 -11.65 23.95 4.10
C ASN A 382 -12.36 24.61 2.91
N LEU A 383 -12.94 23.83 1.99
CA LEU A 383 -13.56 24.35 0.78
C LEU A 383 -14.87 25.06 1.12
N LYS A 384 -14.90 26.38 0.89
CA LYS A 384 -16.08 27.21 1.18
C LYS A 384 -17.27 26.74 0.34
N GLY A 385 -18.40 26.50 1.02
CA GLY A 385 -19.66 26.15 0.38
C GLY A 385 -19.86 24.64 0.13
N PHE A 386 -18.81 23.83 0.24
CA PHE A 386 -18.94 22.39 0.14
C PHE A 386 -19.65 21.82 1.38
N LYS A 387 -20.68 21.00 1.17
CA LYS A 387 -21.47 20.34 2.21
C LYS A 387 -21.72 18.85 1.89
N GLY A 388 -21.02 18.34 0.90
CA GLY A 388 -21.16 16.96 0.44
C GLY A 388 -20.56 15.96 1.42
N MET A 389 -20.72 14.69 1.07
CA MET A 389 -20.09 13.57 1.76
C MET A 389 -18.80 13.19 1.03
N VAL A 390 -17.72 13.02 1.78
CA VAL A 390 -16.40 12.68 1.29
C VAL A 390 -16.15 11.19 1.53
N PHE A 391 -15.75 10.48 0.49
CA PHE A 391 -15.30 9.10 0.60
C PHE A 391 -13.82 8.97 0.28
N LEU A 392 -13.18 8.03 0.94
CA LEU A 392 -11.90 7.48 0.50
C LEU A 392 -12.08 6.00 0.16
N VAL A 393 -11.71 5.62 -1.05
CA VAL A 393 -11.47 4.22 -1.43
C VAL A 393 -10.02 3.92 -1.12
N THR A 394 -9.77 2.97 -0.21
CA THR A 394 -8.41 2.62 0.17
C THR A 394 -7.65 1.94 -0.97
N HIS A 395 -6.33 1.80 -0.81
CA HIS A 395 -5.42 1.38 -1.85
C HIS A 395 -5.84 0.02 -2.44
N SER A 396 -6.05 -0.02 -3.75
CA SER A 396 -6.32 -1.26 -4.48
C SER A 396 -5.05 -2.08 -4.58
N PRO A 397 -5.03 -3.35 -4.11
CA PRO A 397 -3.86 -4.19 -4.26
C PRO A 397 -3.62 -4.56 -5.73
N ASN A 398 -2.34 -4.74 -6.07
CA ASN A 398 -1.92 -5.45 -7.28
C ASN A 398 -1.50 -6.89 -6.89
N HIS A 399 -1.52 -7.79 -7.87
CA HIS A 399 -1.18 -9.21 -7.64
C HIS A 399 -0.13 -9.73 -8.62
N PHE A 400 0.97 -8.99 -8.79
CA PHE A 400 2.08 -9.49 -9.61
C PHE A 400 2.77 -10.68 -8.94
N GLU A 401 2.87 -11.78 -9.67
CA GLU A 401 3.61 -12.98 -9.31
C GLU A 401 4.73 -13.26 -10.31
N ASN A 402 5.84 -13.83 -9.82
CA ASN A 402 6.99 -14.25 -10.63
C ASN A 402 7.68 -13.11 -11.41
N GLY A 403 7.48 -11.85 -11.01
CA GLY A 403 8.14 -10.69 -11.60
C GLY A 403 7.38 -9.41 -11.31
N GLU A 404 7.99 -8.27 -11.65
CA GLU A 404 7.29 -6.99 -11.69
C GLU A 404 6.52 -6.84 -13.01
N TRP A 405 5.64 -5.82 -13.08
CA TRP A 405 4.82 -5.49 -14.25
C TRP A 405 5.59 -5.38 -15.58
N ASN A 406 6.87 -5.01 -15.54
CA ASN A 406 7.75 -4.87 -16.70
C ASN A 406 8.84 -5.95 -16.80
N LYS A 407 8.85 -6.92 -15.90
CA LYS A 407 9.85 -8.01 -15.82
C LYS A 407 9.22 -9.39 -15.99
N GLY A 408 8.06 -9.45 -16.66
CA GLY A 408 7.35 -10.70 -16.94
C GLY A 408 6.46 -11.19 -15.78
N GLY A 409 6.19 -10.36 -14.78
CA GLY A 409 5.21 -10.68 -13.74
C GLY A 409 3.81 -10.80 -14.31
N GLY A 410 3.02 -11.72 -13.76
CA GLY A 410 1.63 -11.97 -14.17
C GLY A 410 0.71 -12.25 -12.98
N CYS A 411 -0.58 -12.46 -13.25
CA CYS A 411 -1.62 -12.69 -12.25
C CYS A 411 -2.65 -13.69 -12.79
N ASN A 412 -2.17 -14.87 -13.17
CA ASN A 412 -2.97 -15.88 -13.88
C ASN A 412 -3.79 -16.79 -12.95
N ARG A 413 -3.96 -16.43 -11.67
CA ARG A 413 -4.84 -17.15 -10.76
C ARG A 413 -6.29 -17.04 -11.26
N THR A 414 -7.06 -18.10 -11.08
CA THR A 414 -8.46 -18.19 -11.54
C THR A 414 -9.46 -18.29 -10.39
N MET A 415 -8.96 -18.31 -9.15
CA MET A 415 -9.75 -18.45 -7.92
C MET A 415 -9.28 -17.45 -6.86
N PRO A 416 -10.17 -16.99 -5.97
CA PRO A 416 -9.81 -16.18 -4.82
C PRO A 416 -8.85 -16.90 -3.87
N MET A 417 -8.07 -16.11 -3.13
CA MET A 417 -7.31 -16.61 -1.98
C MET A 417 -8.20 -16.69 -0.75
N ARG A 418 -7.86 -17.62 0.15
CA ARG A 418 -8.45 -17.64 1.50
C ARG A 418 -7.90 -16.49 2.34
N LYS A 419 -8.62 -16.11 3.40
CA LYS A 419 -8.20 -15.05 4.32
C LYS A 419 -6.81 -15.32 4.90
N GLU A 420 -6.55 -16.55 5.33
CA GLU A 420 -5.26 -16.96 5.91
C GLU A 420 -4.13 -16.91 4.89
N GLU A 421 -4.40 -17.29 3.64
CA GLU A 421 -3.43 -17.20 2.53
C GLU A 421 -3.12 -15.74 2.21
N SER A 422 -4.16 -14.90 2.08
CA SER A 422 -4.00 -13.48 1.78
C SER A 422 -3.19 -12.73 2.85
N ALA A 423 -3.26 -13.17 4.12
CA ALA A 423 -2.50 -12.57 5.21
C ALA A 423 -0.98 -12.77 5.08
N LEU A 424 -0.55 -13.78 4.31
CA LEU A 424 0.86 -14.05 4.02
C LEU A 424 1.37 -13.25 2.81
N VAL A 425 0.48 -12.68 2.01
CA VAL A 425 0.82 -11.92 0.81
C VAL A 425 1.10 -10.47 1.19
N LYS A 426 2.27 -9.98 0.79
CA LYS A 426 2.73 -8.60 1.05
C LYS A 426 3.14 -7.93 -0.26
N PRO A 427 2.19 -7.47 -1.09
CA PRO A 427 2.51 -6.75 -2.31
C PRO A 427 3.32 -5.49 -1.99
N TYR A 428 4.27 -5.15 -2.86
CA TYR A 428 5.21 -4.07 -2.63
C TYR A 428 4.50 -2.74 -2.34
N GLY A 429 4.76 -2.16 -1.17
CA GLY A 429 4.19 -0.88 -0.72
C GLY A 429 2.75 -0.93 -0.22
N LEU A 430 2.05 -2.07 -0.29
CA LEU A 430 0.60 -2.10 -0.01
C LEU A 430 0.27 -1.60 1.40
N GLU A 431 1.01 -2.07 2.40
CA GLU A 431 0.80 -1.76 3.81
C GLU A 431 1.11 -0.27 4.08
N GLU A 432 2.24 0.23 3.58
CA GLU A 432 2.65 1.62 3.80
C GLU A 432 1.74 2.64 3.11
N PHE A 433 1.25 2.31 1.91
CA PHE A 433 0.27 3.13 1.17
C PHE A 433 -1.10 3.10 1.85
N TYR A 434 -1.55 1.94 2.30
CA TYR A 434 -2.80 1.79 3.04
C TYR A 434 -2.77 2.58 4.36
N GLU A 435 -1.72 2.41 5.16
CA GLU A 435 -1.57 3.10 6.46
C GLU A 435 -1.56 4.62 6.26
N SER A 436 -0.79 5.13 5.29
CA SER A 436 -0.73 6.57 5.00
C SER A 436 -2.09 7.14 4.58
N GLN A 437 -2.90 6.38 3.84
CA GLN A 437 -4.26 6.76 3.46
C GLN A 437 -5.19 6.86 4.67
N VAL A 438 -5.22 5.81 5.49
CA VAL A 438 -6.12 5.73 6.63
C VAL A 438 -5.75 6.78 7.68
N GLU A 439 -4.46 6.99 7.96
CA GLU A 439 -4.01 7.99 8.93
C GLU A 439 -4.41 9.42 8.52
N GLU A 440 -4.13 9.83 7.27
CA GLU A 440 -4.50 11.18 6.82
C GLU A 440 -6.02 11.35 6.69
N PHE A 441 -6.75 10.27 6.36
CA PHE A 441 -8.22 10.29 6.32
C PHE A 441 -8.84 10.48 7.71
N ILE A 442 -8.38 9.75 8.73
CA ILE A 442 -8.92 9.86 10.10
C ILE A 442 -8.75 11.29 10.64
N VAL A 443 -7.60 11.91 10.38
CA VAL A 443 -7.36 13.31 10.77
C VAL A 443 -8.36 14.23 10.06
N ALA A 444 -8.53 14.06 8.75
CA ALA A 444 -9.47 14.86 7.96
C ALA A 444 -10.93 14.64 8.34
N GLU A 445 -11.32 13.41 8.65
CA GLU A 445 -12.65 13.05 9.11
C GLU A 445 -12.97 13.77 10.41
N LYS A 446 -12.06 13.73 11.39
CA LYS A 446 -12.23 14.42 12.66
C LYS A 446 -12.42 15.93 12.45
N GLU A 447 -11.51 16.57 11.72
CA GLU A 447 -11.59 18.01 11.43
C GLU A 447 -12.83 18.39 10.60
N GLY A 448 -13.22 17.53 9.67
CA GLY A 448 -14.34 17.76 8.77
C GLY A 448 -15.70 17.57 9.46
N ARG A 449 -15.82 16.58 10.36
CA ARG A 449 -17.02 16.38 11.19
C ARG A 449 -17.29 17.57 12.10
N GLU A 450 -16.24 18.19 12.66
CA GLU A 450 -16.35 19.45 13.43
C GLU A 450 -16.93 20.61 12.58
N LYS A 451 -16.80 20.53 11.25
CA LYS A 451 -17.35 21.51 10.28
C LYS A 451 -18.65 21.06 9.63
N GLY A 452 -19.24 19.95 10.06
CA GLY A 452 -20.50 19.41 9.55
C GLY A 452 -20.39 18.66 8.22
N LEU A 453 -19.18 18.27 7.81
CA LEU A 453 -18.98 17.36 6.68
C LEU A 453 -19.14 15.90 7.12
N ARG A 454 -19.55 15.05 6.17
CA ARG A 454 -19.68 13.60 6.39
C ARG A 454 -18.59 12.85 5.67
N PHE A 455 -18.11 11.76 6.28
CA PHE A 455 -17.01 10.97 5.78
C PHE A 455 -17.38 9.48 5.71
N GLY A 456 -16.86 8.78 4.72
CA GLY A 456 -16.98 7.32 4.61
C GLY A 456 -15.69 6.69 4.11
N LEU A 457 -15.12 5.77 4.88
CA LEU A 457 -13.93 5.01 4.48
C LEU A 457 -14.36 3.69 3.82
N MET A 458 -14.24 3.60 2.50
CA MET A 458 -14.40 2.35 1.75
C MET A 458 -13.10 1.54 1.85
N ASN A 459 -12.97 0.75 2.93
CA ASN A 459 -11.78 -0.05 3.23
C ASN A 459 -11.74 -1.35 2.39
N ILE A 460 -11.43 -1.21 1.10
CA ILE A 460 -11.43 -2.31 0.14
C ILE A 460 -10.12 -3.10 0.11
N THR A 461 -9.05 -2.62 0.74
CA THR A 461 -7.70 -3.16 0.57
C THR A 461 -7.61 -4.64 0.95
N GLY A 462 -8.06 -4.99 2.16
CA GLY A 462 -8.07 -6.39 2.60
C GLY A 462 -9.07 -7.27 1.83
N VAL A 463 -10.25 -6.73 1.51
CA VAL A 463 -11.29 -7.41 0.73
C VAL A 463 -10.76 -7.84 -0.64
N MET A 464 -10.04 -6.94 -1.30
CA MET A 464 -9.56 -7.12 -2.67
C MET A 464 -8.23 -7.87 -2.73
N LEU A 465 -7.45 -7.90 -1.64
CA LEU A 465 -6.22 -8.71 -1.56
C LEU A 465 -6.54 -10.21 -1.70
N MET A 466 -7.77 -10.63 -1.38
CA MET A 466 -8.22 -12.01 -1.60
C MET A 466 -8.60 -12.31 -3.06
N ARG A 467 -8.50 -11.34 -3.99
CA ARG A 467 -9.01 -11.48 -5.36
C ARG A 467 -7.93 -11.42 -6.45
N PRO A 468 -6.83 -12.19 -6.37
CA PRO A 468 -5.84 -12.18 -7.45
C PRO A 468 -6.42 -12.66 -8.79
N ASP A 469 -7.53 -13.41 -8.75
CA ASP A 469 -8.29 -13.88 -9.90
C ASP A 469 -9.04 -12.78 -10.67
N GLY A 470 -9.18 -11.60 -10.09
CA GLY A 470 -9.98 -10.51 -10.65
C GLY A 470 -9.31 -9.66 -11.73
N HIS A 471 -8.01 -9.83 -11.96
CA HIS A 471 -7.22 -8.95 -12.83
C HIS A 471 -7.28 -9.34 -14.31
N PRO A 472 -7.12 -8.41 -15.26
CA PRO A 472 -7.02 -8.74 -16.68
C PRO A 472 -5.84 -9.64 -17.04
N ASP A 473 -4.71 -9.54 -16.34
CA ASP A 473 -3.46 -10.21 -16.71
C ASP A 473 -3.09 -9.88 -18.18
N LYS A 474 -2.83 -10.88 -19.02
CA LYS A 474 -2.63 -10.71 -20.46
C LYS A 474 -3.88 -10.32 -21.24
N TYR A 475 -5.08 -10.45 -20.65
CA TYR A 475 -6.36 -10.16 -21.29
C TYR A 475 -6.78 -8.68 -21.17
N GLY A 476 -5.82 -7.77 -21.01
CA GLY A 476 -6.05 -6.32 -21.06
C GLY A 476 -5.75 -5.68 -22.42
N HIS A 477 -5.34 -6.48 -23.41
CA HIS A 477 -4.96 -6.05 -24.76
C HIS A 477 -5.14 -7.21 -25.74
N ASN A 478 -5.11 -6.94 -27.06
CA ASN A 478 -5.16 -7.99 -28.08
C ASN A 478 -3.96 -8.94 -27.94
N LEU A 479 -4.24 -10.25 -27.88
CA LEU A 479 -3.23 -11.31 -27.73
C LEU A 479 -2.26 -11.44 -28.91
N ASP A 480 -2.61 -10.88 -30.08
CA ASP A 480 -1.77 -10.89 -31.28
C ASP A 480 -0.63 -9.85 -31.23
N GLY A 481 -0.68 -8.93 -30.26
CA GLY A 481 0.39 -7.96 -30.03
C GLY A 481 1.53 -8.58 -29.24
N ASN A 482 2.77 -8.29 -29.63
CA ASN A 482 3.97 -8.68 -28.87
C ASN A 482 4.10 -7.82 -27.59
N VAL A 483 3.13 -7.93 -26.68
CA VAL A 483 3.00 -7.13 -25.46
C VAL A 483 3.41 -7.97 -24.26
N ASN A 484 4.62 -7.74 -23.76
CA ASN A 484 5.16 -8.43 -22.57
C ASN A 484 4.71 -7.80 -21.24
N ILE A 485 3.56 -7.11 -21.20
CA ILE A 485 3.07 -6.38 -20.02
C ILE A 485 1.69 -6.91 -19.64
N ASN A 486 1.62 -7.58 -18.50
CA ASN A 486 0.36 -8.02 -17.90
C ASN A 486 -0.23 -6.90 -17.02
N ASP A 487 -1.55 -6.77 -17.04
CA ASP A 487 -2.27 -5.85 -16.16
C ASP A 487 -2.75 -6.58 -14.91
N CYS A 488 -1.97 -6.45 -13.84
CA CYS A 488 -2.30 -6.97 -12.50
C CYS A 488 -2.65 -5.85 -11.52
N VAL A 489 -3.09 -4.70 -12.04
CA VAL A 489 -3.42 -3.50 -11.26
C VAL A 489 -4.90 -3.17 -11.37
N HIS A 490 -5.45 -3.18 -12.59
CA HIS A 490 -6.88 -2.92 -12.83
C HIS A 490 -7.72 -4.19 -12.66
N TRP A 491 -9.03 -4.04 -12.66
CA TRP A 491 -9.97 -5.15 -12.44
C TRP A 491 -10.77 -5.42 -13.71
N CYS A 492 -10.97 -6.70 -14.02
CA CYS A 492 -11.90 -7.12 -15.06
C CYS A 492 -13.31 -6.61 -14.76
N MET A 493 -14.05 -6.32 -15.83
CA MET A 493 -15.46 -5.94 -15.76
C MET A 493 -16.29 -6.80 -16.73
N PRO A 494 -17.40 -7.41 -16.27
CA PRO A 494 -17.81 -7.53 -14.87
C PRO A 494 -16.76 -8.24 -14.00
N GLY A 495 -16.78 -8.01 -12.69
CA GLY A 495 -15.75 -8.56 -11.81
C GLY A 495 -15.74 -7.97 -10.39
N PRO A 496 -14.65 -8.17 -9.63
CA PRO A 496 -14.61 -7.87 -8.20
C PRO A 496 -14.83 -6.39 -7.85
N VAL A 497 -14.52 -5.49 -8.78
CA VAL A 497 -14.74 -4.03 -8.64
C VAL A 497 -16.22 -3.68 -8.44
N ASP A 498 -17.15 -4.54 -8.87
CA ASP A 498 -18.59 -4.34 -8.68
C ASP A 498 -18.99 -4.31 -7.19
N THR A 499 -18.25 -5.03 -6.34
CA THR A 499 -18.47 -5.03 -4.88
C THR A 499 -18.20 -3.66 -4.26
N TRP A 500 -17.35 -2.82 -4.87
CA TRP A 500 -17.05 -1.49 -4.32
C TRP A 500 -18.29 -0.59 -4.38
N ASN A 501 -19.12 -0.78 -5.40
CA ASN A 501 -20.39 -0.07 -5.53
C ASN A 501 -21.48 -0.62 -4.59
N GLN A 502 -21.35 -1.87 -4.10
CA GLN A 502 -22.18 -2.37 -2.99
C GLN A 502 -21.82 -1.68 -1.67
N PHE A 503 -20.53 -1.47 -1.39
CA PHE A 503 -20.10 -0.69 -0.22
C PHE A 503 -20.57 0.77 -0.32
N LEU A 504 -20.48 1.39 -1.50
CA LEU A 504 -20.98 2.73 -1.73
C LEU A 504 -22.51 2.82 -1.51
N LEU A 505 -23.28 1.85 -2.02
CA LEU A 505 -24.72 1.77 -1.79
C LEU A 505 -25.04 1.65 -0.29
N HIS A 506 -24.29 0.81 0.44
CA HIS A 506 -24.46 0.64 1.88
C HIS A 506 -24.26 1.96 2.63
N PHE A 507 -23.18 2.68 2.36
CA PHE A 507 -22.92 3.98 2.99
C PHE A 507 -23.96 5.05 2.64
N ILE A 508 -24.49 5.06 1.41
CA ILE A 508 -25.52 6.04 1.02
C ILE A 508 -26.89 5.68 1.62
N THR A 509 -27.12 4.41 1.95
CA THR A 509 -28.38 3.93 2.54
C THR A 509 -28.48 4.23 4.03
N ILE A 510 -27.37 4.11 4.77
CA ILE A 510 -27.34 4.33 6.21
C ILE A 510 -26.99 5.80 6.50
N PRO A 511 -27.82 6.53 7.28
CA PRO A 511 -27.43 7.85 7.75
C PRO A 511 -26.25 7.72 8.72
N ILE A 512 -25.06 8.16 8.29
CA ILE A 512 -23.85 8.30 9.10
C ILE A 512 -23.91 9.56 9.95
#